data_AF-A0A535P1T9-F1
#
_entry.id   AF-A0A535P1T9-F1
#
_cell.length_a   1.000
_cell.length_b   1.000
_cell.length_c   1.000
_cell.angle_alpha   90.00
_cell.angle_beta   90.00
_cell.angle_gamma   90.00
#
_symmetry.space_group_name_H-M   'P 1'
#
loop_
_entity.id
_entity.type
_entity.pdbx_description
1 polymer ?
#
loop_
_entity_poly.entity_id
_entity_poly.type
_entity_poly.pdbx_seq_one_letter_code
_entity_poly.pdbx_strand_id
1 'polypeptide(L)'
;FTADKSYRGLVKSPTEFMIGAARALGASSLSRVIASSGAGMGQTLFDPPDVNGWPNNESWISSNTVVARVNFVTAALGQVKGTLPPAADAIHGQIDGVLSQQTASLLTGAADDRGRWFITLASPEFQLK
;
A
#
# COMPACT_ATOMS: atom_id res chain seq x y z
N PHE A 1 4.65 -20.53 8.95
CA PHE A 1 3.28 -20.27 8.45
C PHE A 1 3.35 -20.05 6.93
N THR A 2 3.43 -21.13 6.14
CA THR A 2 3.59 -21.07 4.67
C THR A 2 2.73 -22.16 4.01
N ALA A 3 1.45 -22.20 4.35
CA ALA A 3 0.49 -22.97 3.55
C ALA A 3 0.11 -22.08 2.36
N ASP A 4 0.32 -22.55 1.12
CA ASP A 4 0.12 -21.79 -0.12
C ASP A 4 -1.26 -21.11 -0.22
N LYS A 5 -2.29 -21.71 0.39
CA LYS A 5 -3.66 -21.15 0.39
C LYS A 5 -3.89 -19.97 1.34
N SER A 6 -3.01 -19.74 2.31
CA SER A 6 -3.20 -18.74 3.37
C SER A 6 -2.16 -17.63 3.34
N TYR A 7 -1.17 -17.75 2.45
CA TYR A 7 -0.11 -16.77 2.30
C TYR A 7 -0.66 -15.48 1.67
N ARG A 8 -0.46 -14.34 2.34
CA ARG A 8 -1.00 -13.03 1.93
C ARG A 8 -2.50 -13.06 1.65
N GLY A 9 -3.25 -13.83 2.45
CA GLY A 9 -4.69 -14.00 2.28
C GLY A 9 -5.53 -12.88 2.90
N LEU A 10 -4.93 -11.96 3.67
CA LEU A 10 -5.64 -10.93 4.40
C LEU A 10 -5.40 -9.56 3.81
N VAL A 11 -6.42 -8.71 3.83
CA VAL A 11 -6.29 -7.31 3.39
C VAL A 11 -5.69 -6.47 4.51
N LYS A 12 -4.70 -5.65 4.19
CA LYS A 12 -4.14 -4.63 5.07
C LYS A 12 -5.19 -3.59 5.44
N SER A 13 -5.34 -3.29 6.72
CA SER A 13 -6.03 -2.08 7.17
C SER A 13 -5.39 -0.83 6.54
N PRO A 14 -6.10 0.31 6.46
CA PRO A 14 -5.54 1.54 5.93
C PRO A 14 -4.22 1.95 6.59
N THR A 15 -4.12 1.79 7.91
CA THR A 15 -2.89 2.11 8.64
C THR A 15 -1.73 1.18 8.27
N GLU A 16 -1.98 -0.13 8.20
CA GLU A 16 -0.95 -1.10 7.78
C GLU A 16 -0.47 -0.83 6.35
N PHE A 17 -1.39 -0.50 5.45
CA PHE A 17 -1.07 -0.12 4.07
C PHE A 17 -0.21 1.13 4.00
N MET A 18 -0.62 2.20 4.69
CA MET A 18 0.09 3.48 4.66
C MET A 18 1.47 3.42 5.32
N ILE A 19 1.59 2.74 6.48
CA ILE A 19 2.86 2.56 7.17
C ILE A 19 3.77 1.60 6.42
N GLY A 20 3.21 0.55 5.81
CA GLY A 20 3.94 -0.36 4.93
C GLY A 20 4.56 0.39 3.75
N ALA A 21 3.78 1.25 3.09
CA ALA A 21 4.27 2.08 2.00
C ALA A 21 5.36 3.06 2.46
N ALA A 22 5.17 3.73 3.60
CA ALA A 22 6.17 4.63 4.16
C ALA A 22 7.49 3.92 4.45
N ARG A 23 7.42 2.71 5.03
CA ARG A 23 8.59 1.87 5.28
C ARG A 23 9.26 1.44 3.98
N ALA A 24 8.48 1.00 2.99
CA ALA A 24 8.99 0.55 1.69
C ALA A 24 9.75 1.65 0.96
N LEU A 25 9.26 2.89 1.05
CA LEU A 25 9.88 4.07 0.45
C LEU A 25 11.04 4.63 1.28
N GLY A 26 11.32 4.09 2.47
CA GLY A 26 12.29 4.66 3.41
C GLY A 26 11.94 6.09 3.88
N ALA A 27 10.66 6.46 3.81
CA ALA A 27 10.21 7.84 3.97
C ALA A 27 9.75 8.12 5.42
N SER A 28 10.50 8.95 6.13
CA SER A 28 10.18 9.38 7.51
C SER A 28 9.26 10.61 7.58
N SER A 29 9.08 11.33 6.47
CA SER A 29 8.32 12.60 6.41
C SER A 29 6.83 12.44 6.04
N LEU A 30 6.28 11.22 6.08
CA LEU A 30 4.91 10.95 5.61
C LEU A 30 3.83 11.09 6.69
N SER A 31 4.18 11.42 7.94
CA SER A 31 3.23 11.46 9.07
C SER A 31 1.97 12.30 8.78
N ARG A 32 2.12 13.48 8.16
CA ARG A 32 1.00 14.35 7.80
C ARG A 32 0.10 13.71 6.73
N VAL A 33 0.69 13.11 5.69
CA VAL A 33 -0.07 12.45 4.62
C VAL A 33 -0.86 11.29 5.20
N ILE A 34 -0.21 10.44 6.01
CA ILE A 34 -0.81 9.29 6.68
C ILE A 34 -2.01 9.73 7.53
N ALA A 35 -1.83 10.75 8.38
CA ALA A 35 -2.90 11.26 9.24
C ALA A 35 -4.09 11.80 8.43
N SER A 36 -3.84 12.51 7.32
CA SER A 36 -4.89 13.09 6.49
C SER A 36 -5.61 12.09 5.58
N SER A 37 -4.96 11.01 5.17
CA SER A 37 -5.51 10.06 4.19
C SER A 37 -6.36 8.95 4.81
N GLY A 38 -6.15 8.62 6.09
CA GLY A 38 -6.84 7.50 6.76
C GLY A 38 -8.36 7.59 6.71
N ALA A 39 -8.93 8.79 6.91
CA ALA A 39 -10.37 9.02 6.88
C ALA A 39 -11.02 8.62 5.54
N GLY A 40 -10.35 8.90 4.41
CA GLY A 40 -10.84 8.53 3.08
C GLY A 40 -10.85 7.02 2.82
N MET A 41 -10.13 6.25 3.64
CA MET A 41 -10.10 4.79 3.60
C MET A 41 -10.93 4.15 4.73
N GLY A 42 -11.64 4.94 5.52
CA GLY A 42 -12.49 4.48 6.62
C GLY A 42 -11.76 4.19 7.94
N GLN A 43 -10.51 4.66 8.10
CA GLN A 43 -9.77 4.49 9.35
C GLN A 43 -9.07 5.80 9.76
N THR A 44 -9.71 6.56 10.63
CA THR A 44 -9.09 7.69 11.32
C THR A 44 -8.35 7.19 12.55
N LEU A 45 -7.06 7.53 12.70
CA LEU A 45 -6.27 7.07 13.86
C LEU A 45 -6.85 7.59 15.16
N PHE A 46 -6.92 6.71 16.17
CA PHE A 46 -7.47 6.98 17.51
C PHE A 46 -8.97 7.31 17.54
N ASP A 47 -9.70 7.03 16.45
CA ASP A 47 -11.12 7.32 16.30
C ASP A 47 -11.86 6.08 15.72
N PRO A 48 -12.03 5.02 16.52
CA PRO A 48 -12.81 3.86 16.10
C PRO A 48 -14.30 4.21 15.94
N PRO A 49 -15.01 3.63 14.96
CA PRO A 49 -16.40 4.00 14.67
C PRO A 49 -17.38 3.61 15.78
N ASP A 50 -17.13 2.51 16.49
CA ASP A 50 -17.94 2.05 17.62
C ASP A 50 -17.13 1.16 18.59
N VAL A 51 -17.80 0.62 19.61
CA VAL A 51 -17.20 -0.21 20.67
C VAL A 51 -16.59 -1.53 20.16
N ASN A 52 -16.97 -2.01 18.97
CA ASN A 52 -16.36 -3.15 18.31
C ASN A 52 -15.04 -2.79 17.62
N GLY A 53 -14.69 -1.51 17.55
CA GLY A 53 -13.49 -1.02 16.90
C GLY A 53 -13.66 -0.90 15.38
N TRP A 54 -12.57 -1.14 14.65
CA TRP A 54 -12.55 -1.06 13.18
C TRP A 54 -12.92 -2.40 12.52
N PRO A 55 -13.44 -2.36 11.27
CA PRO A 55 -13.68 -3.57 10.50
C PRO A 55 -12.37 -4.31 10.16
N ASN A 56 -12.48 -5.52 9.59
CA ASN A 56 -11.32 -6.36 9.27
C ASN A 56 -11.36 -6.84 7.81
N ASN A 57 -10.19 -7.21 7.28
CA ASN A 57 -10.00 -7.84 5.96
C ASN A 57 -10.75 -7.14 4.81
N GLU A 58 -11.58 -7.87 4.06
CA GLU A 58 -12.20 -7.43 2.81
C GLU A 58 -13.09 -6.20 3.00
N SER A 59 -13.60 -5.97 4.21
CA SER A 59 -14.36 -4.76 4.55
C SER A 59 -13.58 -3.46 4.35
N TRP A 60 -12.24 -3.53 4.22
CA TRP A 60 -11.39 -2.38 3.91
C TRP A 60 -11.37 -2.00 2.42
N ILE A 61 -11.98 -2.79 1.54
CA ILE A 61 -11.96 -2.61 0.08
C ILE A 61 -13.36 -2.34 -0.44
N SER A 62 -13.52 -1.18 -1.07
CA SER A 62 -14.66 -0.80 -1.90
C SER A 62 -14.16 0.02 -3.08
N SER A 63 -15.03 0.32 -4.04
CA SER A 63 -14.68 1.21 -5.17
C SER A 63 -14.10 2.54 -4.68
N ASN A 64 -14.61 3.09 -3.57
CA ASN A 64 -14.14 4.35 -3.01
C ASN A 64 -12.80 4.20 -2.27
N THR A 65 -12.63 3.16 -1.45
CA THR A 65 -11.39 3.02 -0.66
C THR A 65 -10.20 2.61 -1.52
N VAL A 66 -10.41 1.90 -2.63
CA VAL A 66 -9.35 1.63 -3.61
C VAL A 66 -8.82 2.93 -4.22
N VAL A 67 -9.72 3.84 -4.63
CA VAL A 67 -9.31 5.16 -5.14
C VAL A 67 -8.56 5.94 -4.06
N ALA A 68 -9.04 5.93 -2.82
CA ALA A 68 -8.35 6.60 -1.70
C ALA A 68 -6.94 6.05 -1.45
N ARG A 69 -6.76 4.72 -1.56
CA ARG A 69 -5.44 4.06 -1.44
C ARG A 69 -4.50 4.48 -2.57
N VAL A 70 -4.98 4.52 -3.82
CA VAL A 70 -4.18 5.01 -4.96
C VAL A 70 -3.81 6.48 -4.80
N ASN A 71 -4.75 7.32 -4.35
CA ASN A 71 -4.48 8.73 -4.06
C ASN A 71 -3.42 8.90 -2.97
N PHE A 72 -3.46 8.07 -1.93
CA PHE A 72 -2.41 8.05 -0.90
C PHE A 72 -1.04 7.69 -1.51
N VAL A 73 -0.95 6.70 -2.40
CA VAL A 73 0.32 6.34 -3.07
C VAL A 73 0.88 7.53 -3.85
N THR A 74 0.04 8.21 -4.63
CA THR A 74 0.43 9.43 -5.35
C THR A 74 0.95 10.52 -4.41
N ALA A 75 0.21 10.77 -3.31
CA ALA A 75 0.60 11.77 -2.31
C ALA A 75 1.89 11.40 -1.59
N ALA A 76 2.04 10.14 -1.17
CA ALA A 76 3.22 9.63 -0.48
C ALA A 76 4.47 9.76 -1.36
N LEU A 77 4.41 9.31 -2.62
CA LEU A 77 5.49 9.47 -3.57
C LEU A 77 5.81 10.95 -3.82
N GLY A 78 4.81 11.83 -3.83
CA GLY A 78 5.00 13.28 -3.95
C GLY A 78 5.73 13.93 -2.76
N GLN A 79 5.72 13.29 -1.59
CA GLN A 79 6.37 13.77 -0.38
C GLN A 79 7.75 13.16 -0.10
N VAL A 80 8.16 12.13 -0.85
CA VAL A 80 9.51 11.60 -0.74
C VAL A 80 10.51 12.64 -1.24
N LYS A 81 11.36 13.13 -0.34
CA LYS A 81 12.45 14.06 -0.68
C LYS A 81 13.74 13.25 -0.83
N GLY A 82 14.28 13.19 -2.03
CA GLY A 82 15.52 12.49 -2.34
C GLY A 82 15.32 11.29 -3.28
N THR A 83 16.36 10.48 -3.38
CA THR A 83 16.37 9.30 -4.25
C THR A 83 15.51 8.21 -3.63
N LEU A 84 14.55 7.71 -4.40
CA LEU A 84 13.79 6.52 -4.03
C LEU A 84 14.73 5.32 -3.95
N PRO A 85 14.47 4.34 -3.06
CA PRO A 85 15.19 3.07 -3.11
C PRO A 85 15.00 2.44 -4.51
N PRO A 86 15.96 1.63 -5.00
CA PRO A 86 15.79 0.94 -6.28
C PRO A 86 14.50 0.12 -6.30
N ALA A 87 13.66 0.31 -7.32
CA ALA A 87 12.35 -0.36 -7.36
C ALA A 87 12.46 -1.90 -7.51
N ALA A 88 13.61 -2.41 -7.95
CA ALA A 88 13.89 -3.85 -7.99
C ALA A 88 13.79 -4.51 -6.60
N ASP A 89 14.20 -3.80 -5.54
CA ASP A 89 14.14 -4.30 -4.16
C ASP A 89 12.69 -4.37 -3.66
N ALA A 90 11.78 -3.61 -4.27
CA ALA A 90 10.37 -3.57 -3.90
C ALA A 90 9.66 -4.90 -4.22
N ILE A 91 10.01 -5.55 -5.32
CA ILE A 91 9.33 -6.79 -5.77
C ILE A 91 9.60 -7.92 -4.78
N HIS A 92 10.84 -8.11 -4.38
CA HIS A 92 11.18 -9.15 -3.42
C HIS A 92 10.86 -8.75 -1.99
N GLY A 93 11.06 -7.48 -1.61
CA GLY A 93 10.89 -7.03 -0.23
C GLY A 93 9.46 -6.70 0.20
N GLN A 94 8.56 -6.38 -0.74
CA GLN A 94 7.20 -5.92 -0.41
C GLN A 94 6.09 -6.88 -0.84
N ILE A 95 6.32 -7.62 -1.90
CA ILE A 95 5.35 -8.56 -2.49
C ILE A 95 5.93 -9.97 -2.66
N ASP A 96 7.12 -10.23 -2.11
CA ASP A 96 7.74 -11.56 -2.00
C ASP A 96 7.88 -12.30 -3.34
N GLY A 97 7.99 -11.55 -4.44
CA GLY A 97 8.03 -12.10 -5.81
C GLY A 97 6.71 -12.65 -6.33
N VAL A 98 5.62 -12.58 -5.55
CA VAL A 98 4.28 -12.99 -5.97
C VAL A 98 3.64 -11.84 -6.73
N LEU A 99 3.55 -11.98 -8.05
CA LEU A 99 3.04 -10.99 -8.97
C LEU A 99 1.99 -11.61 -9.89
N SER A 100 0.86 -10.93 -10.05
CA SER A 100 -0.05 -11.19 -11.16
C SER A 100 0.62 -10.83 -12.48
N GLN A 101 0.16 -11.48 -13.57
CA GLN A 101 0.63 -11.19 -14.92
C GLN A 101 0.41 -9.71 -15.29
N GLN A 102 -0.71 -9.14 -14.83
CA GLN A 102 -1.05 -7.75 -15.00
C GLN A 102 -0.02 -6.83 -14.33
N THR A 103 0.23 -7.01 -13.03
CA THR A 103 1.22 -6.18 -12.31
C THR A 103 2.62 -6.32 -12.91
N ALA A 104 3.03 -7.54 -13.29
CA ALA A 104 4.33 -7.78 -13.93
C ALA A 104 4.47 -7.04 -15.27
N SER A 105 3.43 -7.04 -16.11
CA SER A 105 3.44 -6.30 -17.38
C SER A 105 3.55 -4.79 -17.18
N LEU A 106 2.83 -4.24 -16.19
CA LEU A 106 2.89 -2.82 -15.85
C LEU A 106 4.28 -2.42 -15.35
N LEU A 107 4.89 -3.23 -14.46
CA LEU A 107 6.23 -2.99 -13.94
C LEU A 107 7.29 -2.99 -15.05
N THR A 108 7.14 -3.90 -16.02
CA THR A 108 8.05 -3.98 -17.18
C THR A 108 7.91 -2.74 -18.09
N GLY A 109 6.70 -2.22 -18.24
CA GLY A 109 6.42 -1.03 -19.06
C GLY A 109 6.70 0.32 -18.38
N ALA A 110 7.08 0.34 -17.10
CA ALA A 110 7.34 1.57 -16.38
C ALA A 110 8.62 2.27 -16.86
N ALA A 111 8.52 3.57 -17.14
CA ALA A 111 9.61 4.37 -17.69
C ALA A 111 10.72 4.68 -16.67
N ASP A 112 10.37 4.79 -15.39
CA ASP A 112 11.28 5.15 -14.31
C ASP A 112 10.94 4.42 -12.99
N ASP A 113 11.84 4.51 -12.01
CA ASP A 113 11.65 3.86 -10.71
C ASP A 113 10.46 4.45 -9.94
N ARG A 114 10.12 5.72 -10.15
CA ARG A 114 8.93 6.32 -9.55
C ARG A 114 7.64 5.66 -10.06
N GLY A 115 7.55 5.40 -11.36
CA GLY A 115 6.46 4.65 -11.97
C GLY A 115 6.38 3.22 -11.46
N ARG A 116 7.53 2.54 -11.32
CA ARG A 116 7.58 1.19 -10.73
C ARG A 116 7.08 1.18 -9.29
N TRP A 117 7.53 2.12 -8.46
CA TRP A 117 7.03 2.26 -7.08
C TRP A 117 5.54 2.54 -7.01
N PHE A 118 5.01 3.39 -7.89
CA PHE A 118 3.58 3.62 -7.98
C PHE A 118 2.84 2.32 -8.27
N ILE A 119 3.28 1.57 -9.28
CA ILE A 119 2.66 0.29 -9.66
C ILE A 119 2.74 -0.70 -8.51
N THR A 120 3.90 -0.87 -7.87
CA THR A 120 4.07 -1.79 -6.73
C THR A 120 3.12 -1.43 -5.58
N LEU A 121 3.07 -0.17 -5.17
CA LEU A 121 2.25 0.22 -4.01
C LEU A 121 0.74 0.25 -4.33
N ALA A 122 0.37 0.52 -5.58
CA ALA A 122 -1.03 0.48 -6.04
C ALA A 122 -1.51 -0.94 -6.38
N SER A 123 -0.60 -1.93 -6.42
CA SER A 123 -0.92 -3.28 -6.86
C SER A 123 -1.82 -4.02 -5.86
N PRO A 124 -2.65 -4.97 -6.32
CA PRO A 124 -3.45 -5.83 -5.44
C PRO A 124 -2.58 -6.60 -4.43
N GLU A 125 -1.41 -7.07 -4.85
CA GLU A 125 -0.50 -7.89 -4.03
C GLU A 125 0.08 -7.10 -2.85
N PHE A 126 0.28 -5.80 -3.02
CA PHE A 126 0.69 -4.91 -1.93
C PHE A 126 -0.45 -4.58 -0.97
N GLN A 127 -1.72 -4.73 -1.37
CA GLN A 127 -2.87 -4.58 -0.44
C GLN A 127 -2.96 -5.72 0.57
N LEU A 128 -2.24 -6.81 0.36
CA LEU A 128 -2.37 -8.05 1.14
C LEU A 128 -1.24 -8.23 2.16
N LYS A 129 -1.50 -8.95 3.25
CA LYS A 129 -0.53 -9.29 4.31
C LYS A 129 -0.63 -10.77 4.70
#